data_AF-A0A940KDY9-F1
#
_entry.id   AF-A0A940KDY9-F1
#
_cell.length_a   1.000
_cell.length_b   1.000
_cell.length_c   1.000
_cell.angle_alpha   90.00
_cell.angle_beta   90.00
_cell.angle_gamma   90.00
#
_symmetry.space_group_name_H-M   'P 1'
#
loop_
_entity.id
_entity.type
_entity.pdbx_description
1 polymer ?
#
loop_
_entity_poly.entity_id
_entity_poly.type
_entity_poly.pdbx_seq_one_letter_code
_entity_poly.pdbx_strand_id
1 'polypeptide(L)' 'HLPYAPPAEGVQALDAVWGPLDALLPEAKEMLVEALVDAVSSDQRVSVAEAELLRTVCAVLHCPLPALLEQG' A
#
# COMPACT_ATOMS: atom_id res chain seq x y z
N HIS A 1 9.54 3.69 17.59
CA HIS A 1 8.48 2.73 17.21
C HIS A 1 7.23 3.08 17.98
N LEU A 2 6.17 3.51 17.30
CA LEU A 2 4.83 3.53 17.91
C LEU A 2 4.31 2.07 17.90
N PRO A 3 3.61 1.62 18.96
CA PRO A 3 2.97 0.31 18.92
C PRO A 3 1.91 0.30 17.80
N TYR A 4 1.93 -0.75 17.00
CA TYR A 4 0.89 -0.96 15.99
C TYR A 4 -0.47 -1.11 16.68
N ALA A 5 -1.42 -0.25 16.32
CA ALA A 5 -2.78 -0.23 16.85
C ALA A 5 -3.75 -0.37 15.66
N PRO A 6 -4.12 -1.60 15.26
CA PRO A 6 -5.05 -1.79 14.16
C PRO A 6 -6.44 -1.27 14.54
N PRO A 7 -7.25 -0.83 13.55
CA PRO A 7 -8.66 -0.54 13.77
C PRO A 7 -9.41 -1.76 14.34
N ALA A 8 -10.41 -1.54 15.19
CA ALA A 8 -11.20 -2.61 15.79
C ALA A 8 -11.94 -3.48 14.74
N GLU A 9 -12.33 -2.88 13.62
CA GLU A 9 -12.99 -3.56 12.49
C GLU A 9 -11.99 -4.22 11.52
N GLY A 10 -10.69 -4.21 11.87
CA GLY A 10 -9.64 -4.80 11.05
C GLY A 10 -9.63 -4.23 9.64
N VAL A 11 -9.54 -5.10 8.64
CA VAL A 11 -9.50 -4.71 7.22
C VAL A 11 -10.81 -4.09 6.71
N GLN A 12 -11.94 -4.34 7.37
CA GLN A 12 -13.23 -3.77 6.96
C GLN A 12 -13.29 -2.25 7.13
N ALA A 13 -12.47 -1.70 8.05
CA ALA A 13 -12.32 -0.26 8.21
C ALA A 13 -11.81 0.43 6.91
N LEU A 14 -11.22 -0.33 5.98
CA LEU A 14 -10.71 0.21 4.72
C LEU A 14 -11.83 0.58 3.73
N ASP A 15 -13.04 0.03 3.87
CA ASP A 15 -14.16 0.28 2.96
C ASP A 15 -14.52 1.77 2.87
N ALA A 16 -14.32 2.50 3.97
CA ALA A 16 -14.60 3.93 4.04
C ALA A 16 -13.55 4.81 3.33
N VAL A 17 -12.34 4.30 3.07
CA VAL A 17 -11.21 5.13 2.61
C VAL A 17 -10.82 4.89 1.16
N TRP A 18 -11.24 3.79 0.52
CA TRP A 18 -10.86 3.52 -0.87
C TRP A 18 -11.28 4.62 -1.85
N GLY A 19 -12.52 5.09 -1.76
CA GLY A 19 -13.01 6.18 -2.62
C GLY A 19 -12.21 7.48 -2.44
N PRO A 20 -12.06 8.00 -1.21
CA PRO A 20 -11.21 9.16 -0.95
C PRO A 20 -9.75 9.01 -1.39
N LEU A 21 -9.14 7.84 -1.19
CA LEU A 21 -7.76 7.57 -1.60
C LEU A 21 -7.63 7.52 -3.13
N ASP A 22 -8.61 6.95 -3.84
CA ASP A 22 -8.63 6.93 -5.30
C ASP A 22 -8.90 8.32 -5.91
N ALA A 23 -9.50 9.23 -5.14
CA ALA A 23 -9.72 10.61 -5.56
C ALA A 23 -8.53 11.56 -5.29
N LEU A 24 -7.44 11.06 -4.71
CA LEU A 24 -6.24 11.85 -4.46
C LEU A 24 -5.64 12.38 -5.78
N LEU A 25 -5.02 13.57 -5.69
CA LEU A 25 -4.21 14.12 -6.77
C LEU A 25 -3.04 13.17 -7.09
N PRO A 26 -2.53 13.16 -8.33
CA PRO A 26 -1.47 12.24 -8.74
C PRO A 26 -0.23 12.25 -7.82
N GLU A 27 0.21 13.42 -7.36
CA GLU A 27 1.38 13.56 -6.49
C GLU A 27 1.14 12.97 -5.09
N ALA A 28 -0.10 13.07 -4.60
CA ALA A 28 -0.47 12.45 -3.33
C ALA A 28 -0.63 10.93 -3.47
N LYS A 29 -1.07 10.43 -4.63
CA LYS A 29 -1.09 8.99 -4.93
C LYS A 29 0.33 8.43 -5.01
N GLU A 30 1.27 9.16 -5.62
CA GLU A 30 2.68 8.76 -5.67
C GLU A 30 3.25 8.62 -4.26
N MET A 31 3.10 9.65 -3.41
CA MET A 31 3.55 9.60 -2.01
C MET A 31 2.92 8.44 -1.23
N LEU A 32 1.63 8.16 -1.45
CA LEU A 32 0.96 7.02 -0.82
C LEU A 32 1.57 5.69 -1.27
N VAL A 33 1.81 5.51 -2.57
CA VAL A 33 2.41 4.27 -3.10
C VAL A 33 3.83 4.10 -2.59
N GLU A 34 4.63 5.17 -2.51
CA GLU A 34 5.97 5.13 -1.91
C GLU A 34 5.92 4.70 -0.44
N ALA A 35 5.02 5.30 0.36
CA ALA A 35 4.85 4.92 1.76
C ALA A 35 4.40 3.46 1.93
N LEU A 36 3.57 2.95 1.02
CA LEU A 36 3.17 1.53 1.01
C LEU A 36 4.36 0.62 0.66
N VAL A 37 5.22 1.01 -0.29
CA VAL A 37 6.45 0.29 -0.63
C VAL A 37 7.39 0.19 0.59
N ASP A 38 7.58 1.30 1.30
CA ASP A 38 8.39 1.34 2.52
C ASP A 38 7.81 0.42 3.61
N ALA A 39 6.49 0.39 3.75
CA ALA A 39 5.81 -0.45 4.73
C ALA A 39 5.96 -1.95 4.41
N VAL A 40 5.74 -2.36 3.15
CA VAL A 40 5.87 -3.77 2.74
C VAL A 40 7.32 -4.23 2.68
N SER A 41 8.28 -3.31 2.61
CA SER A 41 9.73 -3.61 2.58
C SER A 41 10.40 -3.45 3.95
N SER A 42 9.61 -3.36 5.02
CA SER A 42 10.10 -3.02 6.37
C SER A 42 11.14 -4.00 6.94
N ASP A 43 11.10 -5.28 6.54
CA ASP A 43 12.06 -6.31 6.94
C ASP A 43 13.15 -6.56 5.88
N GLN A 44 13.31 -5.62 4.93
CA GLN A 44 14.27 -5.64 3.81
C GLN A 44 14.05 -6.81 2.83
N ARG A 45 12.89 -7.46 2.87
CA ARG A 45 12.44 -8.43 1.88
C ARG A 45 10.99 -8.15 1.53
N VAL A 46 10.56 -8.62 0.36
CA VAL A 46 9.16 -8.58 -0.03
C VAL A 46 8.79 -10.00 -0.46
N SER A 47 7.88 -10.62 0.29
CA SER A 47 7.31 -11.90 -0.08
C SER A 47 6.36 -11.76 -1.28
N VAL A 48 6.07 -12.87 -1.95
CA VAL A 48 5.06 -12.89 -3.02
C VAL A 48 3.71 -12.38 -2.50
N ALA A 49 3.32 -12.74 -1.27
CA ALA A 49 2.05 -12.30 -0.69
C ALA A 49 2.01 -10.77 -0.49
N GLU A 50 3.11 -10.15 -0.06
CA GLU A 50 3.21 -8.70 0.09
C GLU A 50 3.22 -7.97 -1.27
N ALA A 51 3.92 -8.53 -2.27
CA ALA A 51 3.90 -8.00 -3.62
C ALA A 51 2.50 -8.06 -4.25
N GLU A 52 1.78 -9.18 -4.10
CA GLU A 52 0.38 -9.32 -4.56
C GLU A 52 -0.56 -8.38 -3.80
N LEU A 53 -0.33 -8.16 -2.50
CA LEU A 53 -1.10 -7.19 -1.71
C LEU A 53 -0.88 -5.77 -2.25
N LEU A 54 0.37 -5.35 -2.49
CA LEU A 54 0.65 -4.03 -3.08
C LEU A 54 0.02 -3.90 -4.47
N ARG A 55 0.12 -4.94 -5.32
CA ARG A 55 -0.52 -4.94 -6.65
C ARG A 55 -2.03 -4.75 -6.54
N THR A 56 -2.67 -5.41 -5.58
CA THR A 56 -4.11 -5.27 -5.34
C THR A 56 -4.46 -3.84 -4.96
N VAL A 57 -3.71 -3.23 -4.04
CA VAL A 57 -3.93 -1.83 -3.63
C VAL A 57 -3.69 -0.86 -4.78
N CYS A 58 -2.59 -1.00 -5.54
CA CYS A 58 -2.33 -0.18 -6.72
C CYS A 58 -3.46 -0.30 -7.76
N ALA A 59 -3.99 -1.51 -7.99
CA ALA A 59 -5.12 -1.71 -8.90
C ALA A 59 -6.39 -1.02 -8.40
N VAL A 60 -6.70 -1.08 -7.10
CA VAL A 60 -7.85 -0.37 -6.49
C VAL A 60 -7.72 1.15 -6.63
N LEU A 61 -6.51 1.68 -6.50
CA LEU A 61 -6.23 3.11 -6.57
C LEU A 61 -5.92 3.61 -7.99
N HIS A 62 -6.08 2.76 -9.00
CA HIS A 62 -5.76 3.05 -10.41
C HIS A 62 -4.34 3.61 -10.61
N CYS A 63 -3.39 3.11 -9.81
CA CYS A 63 -1.98 3.47 -9.87
C CYS A 63 -1.17 2.40 -10.61
N PRO A 64 -0.10 2.78 -11.33
CA PRO A 64 0.86 1.80 -11.81
C PRO A 64 1.51 1.09 -10.61
N LEU A 65 1.78 -0.21 -10.77
CA LEU A 65 2.59 -0.93 -9.79
C LEU A 65 4.03 -0.40 -9.85
N PRO A 66 4.63 0.05 -8.73
CA PRO A 66 6.02 0.49 -8.73
C PRO A 66 6.95 -0.67 -9.06
N ALA A 67 8.12 -0.35 -9.62
CA ALA A 67 9.17 -1.32 -9.84
C ALA A 67 9.75 -1.78 -8.49
N LEU A 68 9.10 -2.77 -7.88
CA LEU A 68 9.63 -3.49 -6.73
C LEU A 68 10.75 -4.39 -7.24
N LEU A 69 11.98 -3.88 -7.15
CA LEU A 69 13.26 -4.56 -7.31
C LEU A 69 13.21 -5.92 -8.04
N GLU A 70 13.58 -5.91 -9.33
CA GLU A 70 14.20 -7.07 -10.00
C GLU A 70 15.61 -7.30 -9.43
N GLN A 71 15.76 -7.50 -8.11
CA GLN A 71 17.07 -7.71 -7.49
C GLN A 71 17.06 -8.93 -6.57
N GLY A 72 17.35 -10.10 -7.16
CA GLY A 72 17.82 -11.31 -6.47
C GLY A 72 17.18 -12.60 -6.93
#